data_AF-A0A971H9E1-F1
#
_entry.id   AF-A0A971H9E1-F1
#
_cell.length_a   1.000
_cell.length_b   1.000
_cell.length_c   1.000
_cell.angle_alpha   90.00
_cell.angle_beta   90.00
_cell.angle_gamma   90.00
#
_symmetry.space_group_name_H-M   'P 1'
#
loop_
_entity.id
_entity.type
_entity.pdbx_description
1 polymer ?
#
loop_
_entity_poly.entity_id
_entity_poly.type
_entity_poly.pdbx_seq_one_letter_code
_entity_poly.pdbx_strand_id
1 'polypeptide(L)'
;QDMKIAEPMITVAIGTADIRGQLVYKPISLSVLPAITGPWSVIDPAYAALIDPAAIPKTNTLEFGQFAGRIDVHHANIDVGIMAFMGHMSQPSFAIRLDPSTYQPVSIQIGYTRAFLTGIDAGFAAGPFTFMSEAGIWISEDFDASDPDKYNNACVYKRDLMSPYPRARSS
;
A
#
# COMPACT_ATOMS: atom_id res chain seq x y z
N GLN A 1 20.84 -12.07 -9.25
CA GLN A 1 20.49 -11.01 -8.29
C GLN A 1 20.29 -9.76 -9.12
N ASP A 2 19.07 -9.27 -9.24
CA ASP A 2 18.84 -8.04 -9.98
C ASP A 2 19.44 -6.87 -9.20
N MET A 3 20.23 -6.07 -9.91
CA MET A 3 20.84 -4.86 -9.39
C MET A 3 19.75 -3.89 -8.95
N LYS A 4 19.95 -3.19 -7.82
CA LYS A 4 19.06 -2.10 -7.42
C LYS A 4 19.01 -1.07 -8.55
N ILE A 5 17.83 -0.90 -9.14
CA ILE A 5 17.58 0.06 -10.20
C ILE A 5 17.19 1.42 -9.61
N ALA A 6 17.56 2.50 -10.29
CA ALA A 6 17.12 3.83 -9.91
C ALA A 6 15.61 3.96 -10.13
N GLU A 7 14.93 4.58 -9.16
CA GLU A 7 13.48 4.82 -9.20
C GLU A 7 13.22 6.27 -9.59
N PRO A 8 12.88 6.55 -10.86
CA PRO A 8 12.41 7.88 -11.22
C PRO A 8 11.07 8.15 -10.53
N MET A 9 10.87 9.37 -10.06
CA MET A 9 9.62 9.82 -9.47
C MET A 9 9.42 11.27 -9.86
N ILE A 10 8.19 11.60 -10.27
CA ILE A 10 7.78 12.97 -10.59
C ILE A 10 6.86 13.42 -9.47
N THR A 11 7.21 14.54 -8.83
CA THR A 11 6.40 15.14 -7.78
C THR A 11 6.09 16.58 -8.15
N VAL A 12 4.80 16.93 -8.08
CA VAL A 12 4.32 18.30 -8.19
C VAL A 12 3.68 18.65 -6.86
N ALA A 13 4.11 19.75 -6.25
CA ALA A 13 3.53 20.26 -5.01
C ALA A 13 3.18 21.72 -5.19
N ILE A 14 1.98 22.11 -4.77
CA ILE A 14 1.52 23.49 -4.76
C ILE A 14 0.91 23.77 -3.39
N GLY A 15 0.98 25.01 -2.92
CA GLY A 15 0.30 25.35 -1.69
C GLY A 15 0.35 26.82 -1.34
N THR A 16 -0.50 27.17 -0.39
CA THR A 16 -0.51 28.43 0.36
C THR A 16 -0.09 28.16 1.81
N ALA A 17 -0.30 29.12 2.70
CA ALA A 17 -0.12 28.91 4.14
C ALA A 17 -1.07 27.83 4.68
N ASP A 18 -2.31 27.81 4.19
CA ASP A 18 -3.42 27.04 4.77
C ASP A 18 -3.76 25.78 3.95
N ILE A 19 -3.34 25.69 2.69
CA ILE A 19 -3.67 24.57 1.82
C ILE A 19 -2.41 24.06 1.14
N ARG A 20 -2.20 22.74 1.13
CA ARG A 20 -1.10 22.11 0.40
C ARG A 20 -1.63 20.95 -0.41
N GLY A 21 -1.20 20.86 -1.66
CA GLY A 21 -1.51 19.75 -2.55
C GLY A 21 -0.22 19.14 -3.06
N GLN A 22 -0.17 17.81 -3.11
CA GLN A 22 0.92 17.04 -3.68
C GLN A 22 0.36 16.00 -4.64
N LEU A 23 0.99 15.88 -5.81
CA LEU A 23 0.78 14.80 -6.76
C LEU A 23 2.12 14.12 -7.00
N VAL A 24 2.10 12.79 -7.04
CA VAL A 24 3.26 11.94 -7.25
C VAL A 24 2.93 10.95 -8.35
N TYR A 25 3.84 10.79 -9.31
CA TYR A 25 3.83 9.72 -10.28
C TYR A 25 5.13 8.93 -10.20
N LYS A 26 5.00 7.61 -10.08
CA LYS A 26 6.10 6.66 -10.14
C LYS A 26 5.88 5.75 -11.34
N PRO A 27 6.72 5.78 -12.39
CA PRO A 27 6.49 5.04 -13.62
C PRO A 27 6.77 3.53 -13.52
N ILE A 28 7.37 3.06 -12.42
CA ILE A 28 7.67 1.64 -12.16
C ILE A 28 7.27 1.25 -10.75
N SER A 29 7.08 -0.05 -10.49
CA SER A 29 6.89 -0.58 -9.13
C SER A 29 8.12 -1.35 -8.65
N LEU A 30 8.51 -1.13 -7.40
CA LEU A 30 9.42 -2.03 -6.69
C LEU A 30 8.60 -2.89 -5.74
N SER A 31 7.84 -3.80 -6.33
CA SER A 31 7.13 -4.80 -5.54
C SER A 31 8.14 -5.78 -4.93
N VAL A 32 7.80 -6.30 -3.76
CA VAL A 32 8.70 -7.15 -2.98
C VAL A 32 8.56 -8.58 -3.47
N LEU A 33 9.59 -9.11 -4.11
CA LEU A 33 9.68 -10.54 -4.42
C LEU A 33 10.73 -11.19 -3.52
N PRO A 34 10.42 -12.23 -2.73
CA PRO A 34 11.45 -12.98 -2.03
C PRO A 34 12.40 -13.60 -3.05
N ALA A 35 13.67 -13.79 -2.67
CA ALA A 35 14.59 -14.51 -3.53
C ALA A 35 14.06 -15.92 -3.80
N ILE A 36 13.87 -16.28 -5.07
CA ILE A 36 13.39 -17.61 -5.48
C ILE A 36 14.58 -18.57 -5.69
N THR A 37 15.75 -18.03 -6.02
CA THR A 37 16.97 -18.78 -6.31
C THR A 37 18.17 -18.25 -5.54
N GLY A 38 19.19 -19.10 -5.33
CA GLY A 38 20.44 -18.71 -4.71
C GLY A 38 20.44 -18.84 -3.18
N PRO A 39 21.55 -18.47 -2.52
CA PRO A 39 21.78 -18.74 -1.10
C PRO A 39 20.86 -17.96 -0.14
N TRP A 40 20.17 -16.94 -0.65
CA TRP A 40 19.21 -16.12 0.10
C TRP A 40 17.77 -16.53 -0.16
N SER A 41 17.54 -17.59 -0.96
CA SER A 41 16.20 -18.13 -1.17
C SER A 41 15.66 -18.73 0.12
N VAL A 42 14.44 -18.33 0.46
CA VAL A 42 13.68 -18.86 1.60
C VAL A 42 12.56 -19.80 1.14
N ILE A 43 12.45 -20.04 -0.17
CA ILE A 43 11.47 -20.95 -0.77
C ILE A 43 12.08 -22.34 -0.90
N ASP A 44 11.29 -23.38 -0.61
CA ASP A 44 11.67 -24.76 -0.84
C ASP A 44 11.96 -24.99 -2.34
N PRO A 45 13.11 -25.61 -2.71
CA PRO A 45 13.45 -25.85 -4.12
C PRO A 45 12.37 -26.58 -4.92
N ALA A 46 11.58 -27.46 -4.30
CA ALA A 46 10.47 -28.15 -4.96
C ALA A 46 9.37 -27.18 -5.40
N TYR A 47 9.04 -26.17 -4.58
CA TYR A 47 8.08 -25.13 -4.95
C TYR A 47 8.70 -24.07 -5.88
N ALA A 48 9.98 -23.75 -5.73
CA ALA A 48 10.68 -22.85 -6.64
C ALA A 48 10.63 -23.37 -8.09
N ALA A 49 10.73 -24.69 -8.28
CA ALA A 49 10.65 -25.33 -9.60
C ALA A 49 9.27 -25.24 -10.26
N LEU A 50 8.22 -24.92 -9.50
CA LEU A 50 6.86 -24.73 -10.01
C LEU A 50 6.57 -23.30 -10.48
N ILE A 51 7.50 -22.37 -10.23
CA ILE A 51 7.40 -20.98 -10.66
C ILE A 51 8.11 -20.86 -12.01
N ASP A 52 7.39 -20.42 -13.04
CA ASP A 52 8.00 -20.04 -14.31
C ASP A 52 8.60 -18.62 -14.20
N PRO A 53 9.94 -18.45 -14.22
CA PRO A 53 10.55 -17.13 -14.11
C PRO A 53 10.19 -16.19 -15.26
N ALA A 54 9.86 -16.72 -16.44
CA ALA A 54 9.47 -15.91 -17.60
C ALA A 54 8.05 -15.35 -17.48
N ALA A 55 7.20 -15.98 -16.68
CA ALA A 55 5.83 -15.54 -16.41
C ALA A 55 5.74 -14.51 -15.27
N ILE A 56 6.83 -14.28 -14.52
CA ILE A 56 6.83 -13.29 -13.44
C ILE A 56 6.65 -11.88 -14.03
N PRO A 57 5.64 -11.10 -13.59
CA PRO A 57 5.39 -9.77 -14.11
C PRO A 57 6.60 -8.83 -13.94
N LYS A 58 6.95 -8.14 -15.02
CA LYS A 58 8.05 -7.17 -15.04
C LYS A 58 7.58 -5.83 -14.47
N THR A 59 7.79 -5.65 -13.16
CA THR A 59 7.36 -4.46 -12.41
C THR A 59 8.13 -3.18 -12.76
N ASN A 60 9.24 -3.30 -13.50
CA ASN A 60 10.06 -2.20 -14.01
C ASN A 60 9.57 -1.66 -15.37
N THR A 61 8.29 -1.81 -15.68
CA THR A 61 7.65 -1.32 -16.91
C THR A 61 6.56 -0.29 -16.58
N LEU A 62 6.17 0.51 -17.58
CA LEU A 62 5.15 1.55 -17.41
C LEU A 62 3.76 1.01 -17.06
N GLU A 63 3.50 -0.28 -17.33
CA GLU A 63 2.26 -0.96 -16.92
C GLU A 63 2.09 -0.99 -15.40
N PHE A 64 3.21 -0.91 -14.66
CA PHE A 64 3.26 -0.85 -13.21
C PHE A 64 3.37 0.57 -12.66
N GLY A 65 3.06 1.58 -13.48
CA GLY A 65 2.99 2.98 -13.07
C GLY A 65 1.97 3.20 -11.94
N GLN A 66 2.30 4.12 -11.03
CA GLN A 66 1.52 4.40 -9.84
C GLN A 66 1.37 5.91 -9.67
N PHE A 67 0.18 6.32 -9.25
CA PHE A 67 -0.16 7.71 -8.97
C PHE A 67 -0.59 7.84 -7.52
N ALA A 68 -0.15 8.90 -6.86
CA ALA A 68 -0.64 9.28 -5.55
C ALA A 68 -0.92 10.77 -5.51
N GLY A 69 -1.89 11.17 -4.71
CA GLY A 69 -2.21 12.55 -4.44
C GLY A 69 -2.59 12.74 -2.99
N ARG A 70 -2.25 13.91 -2.43
CA ARG A 70 -2.69 14.35 -1.11
C ARG A 70 -3.04 15.82 -1.15
N ILE A 71 -4.11 16.19 -0.46
CA ILE A 71 -4.47 17.58 -0.18
C ILE A 71 -4.64 17.73 1.32
N ASP A 72 -3.98 18.74 1.88
CA ASP A 72 -4.04 19.12 3.28
C ASP A 72 -4.63 20.52 3.40
N VAL A 73 -5.55 20.69 4.34
CA VAL A 73 -6.14 21.97 4.73
C VAL A 73 -5.89 22.18 6.21
N HIS A 74 -5.26 23.30 6.53
CA HIS A 74 -4.93 23.74 7.87
C HIS A 74 -5.63 25.08 8.10
N HIS A 75 -6.50 25.16 9.10
CA HIS A 75 -7.12 26.43 9.47
C HIS A 75 -7.31 26.52 10.98
N ALA A 76 -6.63 27.51 11.58
CA ALA A 76 -6.64 27.76 13.03
C ALA A 76 -6.24 26.51 13.85
N ASN A 77 -7.23 25.81 14.39
CA ASN A 77 -7.09 24.66 15.26
C ASN A 77 -7.60 23.36 14.62
N ILE A 78 -7.81 23.35 13.30
CA ILE A 78 -8.31 22.23 12.53
C ILE A 78 -7.33 21.90 11.41
N ASP A 79 -7.02 20.62 11.27
CA ASP A 79 -6.20 20.04 10.22
C ASP A 79 -6.99 18.91 9.55
N VAL A 80 -7.11 18.92 8.23
CA VAL A 80 -7.78 17.86 7.47
C VAL A 80 -6.94 17.50 6.25
N GLY A 81 -6.62 16.22 6.11
CA GLY A 81 -5.94 15.65 4.96
C GLY A 81 -6.84 14.68 4.21
N ILE A 82 -6.77 14.68 2.89
CA ILE A 82 -7.35 13.64 2.03
C ILE A 82 -6.24 13.13 1.12
N MET A 83 -6.13 11.82 0.98
CA MET A 83 -5.17 11.18 0.10
C MET A 83 -5.82 10.12 -0.78
N ALA A 84 -5.26 9.94 -1.97
CA ALA A 84 -5.59 8.85 -2.87
C ALA A 84 -4.30 8.26 -3.46
N PHE A 85 -4.30 6.95 -3.69
CA PHE A 85 -3.25 6.22 -4.36
C PHE A 85 -3.88 5.22 -5.33
N MET A 86 -3.30 5.08 -6.51
CA MET A 86 -3.69 4.13 -7.54
C MET A 86 -2.44 3.44 -8.05
N GLY A 87 -2.40 2.12 -7.96
CA GLY A 87 -1.21 1.36 -8.34
C GLY A 87 -1.41 -0.13 -8.11
N HIS A 88 -0.38 -0.76 -7.55
CA HIS A 88 -0.36 -2.19 -7.26
C HIS A 88 -0.01 -2.41 -5.79
N MET A 89 -0.50 -3.49 -5.21
CA MET A 89 -0.04 -3.96 -3.91
C MET A 89 1.46 -4.27 -3.97
N SER A 90 2.19 -3.85 -2.94
CA SER A 90 3.64 -4.09 -2.85
C SER A 90 3.97 -5.56 -2.64
N GLN A 91 3.06 -6.30 -2.02
CA GLN A 91 3.19 -7.74 -1.81
C GLN A 91 2.57 -8.50 -2.99
N PRO A 92 3.27 -9.54 -3.50
CA PRO A 92 2.78 -10.36 -4.60
C PRO A 92 1.63 -11.23 -4.13
N SER A 93 0.77 -11.58 -5.08
CA SER A 93 -0.21 -12.63 -4.94
C SER A 93 0.29 -13.93 -5.59
N PHE A 94 -0.22 -15.06 -5.13
CA PHE A 94 0.21 -16.39 -5.57
C PHE A 94 -0.99 -17.21 -5.98
N ALA A 95 -1.05 -17.61 -7.25
CA ALA A 95 -2.04 -18.55 -7.75
C ALA A 95 -1.43 -19.95 -7.83
N ILE A 96 -1.94 -20.87 -7.00
CA ILE A 96 -1.44 -22.24 -6.92
C ILE A 96 -2.41 -23.16 -7.65
N ARG A 97 -1.94 -23.78 -8.74
CA ARG A 97 -2.72 -24.81 -9.45
C ARG A 97 -2.39 -26.17 -8.86
N LEU A 98 -3.43 -26.92 -8.51
CA LEU A 98 -3.33 -28.30 -8.03
C LEU A 98 -3.70 -29.30 -9.11
N ASP A 99 -3.04 -30.46 -9.11
CA ASP A 99 -3.53 -31.64 -9.82
C ASP A 99 -4.80 -32.17 -9.12
N PRO A 100 -5.95 -32.30 -9.80
CA PRO A 100 -7.20 -32.72 -9.17
C PRO A 100 -7.19 -34.18 -8.67
N SER A 101 -6.26 -35.01 -9.13
CA SER A 101 -6.17 -36.42 -8.76
C SER A 101 -5.27 -36.67 -7.54
N THR A 102 -4.21 -35.87 -7.38
CA THR A 102 -3.21 -36.02 -6.32
C THR A 102 -3.21 -34.89 -5.30
N TYR A 103 -3.91 -33.78 -5.60
CA TYR A 103 -3.91 -32.53 -4.84
C TYR A 103 -2.52 -31.93 -4.63
N GLN A 104 -1.54 -32.32 -5.46
CA GLN A 104 -0.20 -31.76 -5.43
C GLN A 104 -0.13 -30.48 -6.27
N PRO A 105 0.62 -29.44 -5.84
CA PRO A 105 0.89 -28.27 -6.64
C PRO A 105 1.63 -28.62 -7.94
N VAL A 106 1.12 -28.12 -9.07
CA VAL A 106 1.72 -28.32 -10.40
C VAL A 106 2.24 -27.03 -11.03
N SER A 107 1.76 -25.87 -10.57
CA SER A 107 2.31 -24.57 -10.97
C SER A 107 1.99 -23.51 -9.92
N ILE A 108 2.90 -22.54 -9.77
CA ILE A 108 2.70 -21.34 -8.96
C ILE A 108 2.89 -20.13 -9.87
N GLN A 109 1.84 -19.31 -10.01
CA GLN A 109 1.92 -18.04 -10.73
C GLN A 109 2.03 -16.90 -9.73
N ILE A 110 2.84 -15.90 -10.06
CA ILE A 110 3.06 -14.73 -9.23
C ILE A 110 2.40 -13.53 -9.89
N GLY A 111 1.53 -12.85 -9.15
CA GLY A 111 0.81 -11.67 -9.59
C GLY A 111 1.06 -10.48 -8.67
N TYR A 112 0.58 -9.31 -9.10
CA TYR A 112 0.51 -8.12 -8.25
C TYR A 112 -0.87 -7.50 -8.41
N THR A 113 -1.65 -7.53 -7.34
CA THR A 113 -3.02 -7.04 -7.36
C THR A 113 -3.05 -5.54 -7.58
N ARG A 114 -3.82 -5.09 -8.57
CA ARG A 114 -4.11 -3.66 -8.77
C ARG A 114 -4.99 -3.16 -7.63
N ALA A 115 -4.69 -1.96 -7.14
CA ALA A 115 -5.41 -1.41 -6.01
C ALA A 115 -5.50 0.12 -6.06
N PHE A 116 -6.60 0.61 -5.50
CA PHE A 116 -6.88 2.01 -5.21
C PHE A 116 -7.04 2.17 -3.70
N LEU A 117 -6.28 3.09 -3.10
CA LEU A 117 -6.42 3.51 -1.73
C LEU A 117 -6.99 4.92 -1.72
N THR A 118 -7.96 5.19 -0.86
CA THR A 118 -8.33 6.56 -0.49
C THR A 118 -8.44 6.66 1.02
N GLY A 119 -8.08 7.81 1.57
CA GLY A 119 -8.13 8.06 3.00
C GLY A 119 -8.37 9.51 3.34
N ILE A 120 -8.86 9.72 4.56
CA ILE A 120 -9.06 11.02 5.18
C ILE A 120 -8.47 10.98 6.58
N ASP A 121 -7.70 12.01 6.93
CA ASP A 121 -7.22 12.29 8.28
C ASP A 121 -7.77 13.64 8.74
N ALA A 122 -8.13 13.73 10.01
CA ALA A 122 -8.63 14.96 10.61
C ALA A 122 -8.14 15.10 12.05
N GLY A 123 -7.67 16.30 12.39
CA GLY A 123 -7.27 16.70 13.72
C GLY A 123 -7.97 18.00 14.11
N PHE A 124 -8.35 18.12 15.39
CA PHE A 124 -8.73 19.42 15.94
C PHE A 124 -8.30 19.60 17.39
N ALA A 125 -7.92 20.82 17.75
CA ALA A 125 -7.56 21.20 19.11
C ALA A 125 -8.63 22.08 19.75
N ALA A 126 -9.15 21.70 20.91
CA ALA A 126 -10.14 22.45 21.67
C ALA A 126 -9.62 22.72 23.10
N GLY A 127 -8.99 23.88 23.28
CA GLY A 127 -8.35 24.24 24.55
C GLY A 127 -7.23 23.26 24.90
N PRO A 128 -7.30 22.55 26.05
CA PRO A 128 -6.28 21.56 26.42
C PRO A 128 -6.41 20.24 25.63
N PHE A 129 -7.53 19.98 24.97
CA PHE A 129 -7.78 18.70 24.32
C PHE A 129 -7.35 18.71 22.85
N THR A 130 -6.83 17.57 22.39
CA THR A 130 -6.57 17.32 20.97
C THR A 130 -7.26 16.04 20.54
N PHE A 131 -7.97 16.09 19.43
CA PHE A 131 -8.68 14.97 18.83
C PHE A 131 -8.04 14.65 17.48
N MET A 132 -7.90 13.36 17.17
CA MET A 132 -7.36 12.88 15.90
C MET A 132 -8.21 11.71 15.41
N SER A 133 -8.43 11.65 14.10
CA SER A 133 -9.10 10.52 13.45
C SER A 133 -8.52 10.28 12.07
N GLU A 134 -8.49 9.01 11.67
CA GLU A 134 -8.08 8.59 10.34
C GLU A 134 -9.06 7.51 9.85
N ALA A 135 -9.45 7.57 8.58
CA ALA A 135 -10.20 6.51 7.93
C ALA A 135 -9.65 6.28 6.52
N GLY A 136 -9.62 5.03 6.09
CA GLY A 136 -9.12 4.67 4.77
C GLY A 136 -9.77 3.41 4.23
N ILE A 137 -9.86 3.34 2.90
CA ILE A 137 -10.41 2.21 2.16
C ILE A 137 -9.41 1.81 1.07
N TRP A 138 -9.09 0.53 1.04
CA TRP A 138 -8.43 -0.16 -0.05
C TRP A 138 -9.48 -0.86 -0.91
N ILE A 139 -9.49 -0.55 -2.20
CA ILE A 139 -10.31 -1.18 -3.23
C ILE A 139 -9.35 -1.89 -4.18
N SER A 140 -9.45 -3.20 -4.24
CA SER A 140 -8.66 -4.05 -5.13
C SER A 140 -9.39 -4.27 -6.45
N GLU A 141 -8.70 -4.88 -7.43
CA GLU A 141 -9.35 -5.39 -8.63
C GLU A 141 -10.27 -6.60 -8.36
N ASP A 142 -10.11 -7.32 -7.25
CA ASP A 142 -11.05 -8.35 -6.81
C ASP A 142 -12.15 -7.72 -5.93
N PHE A 143 -13.01 -6.96 -6.60
CA PHE A 143 -14.05 -6.20 -5.92
C PHE A 143 -15.07 -7.11 -5.20
N ASP A 144 -15.34 -8.29 -5.76
CA ASP A 144 -16.32 -9.25 -5.26
C ASP A 144 -15.74 -10.22 -4.21
N ALA A 145 -14.43 -10.09 -3.88
CA ALA A 145 -13.71 -10.97 -2.97
C ALA A 145 -13.87 -12.46 -3.34
N SER A 146 -13.82 -12.74 -4.65
CA SER A 146 -14.12 -14.04 -5.23
C SER A 146 -12.88 -14.81 -5.68
N ASP A 147 -11.77 -14.10 -5.87
CA ASP A 147 -10.51 -14.66 -6.34
C ASP A 147 -9.56 -14.82 -5.15
N PRO A 148 -9.35 -16.05 -4.64
CA PRO A 148 -8.48 -16.29 -3.50
C PRO A 148 -7.01 -15.96 -3.79
N ASP A 149 -6.65 -15.77 -5.07
CA ASP A 149 -5.30 -15.45 -5.52
C ASP A 149 -5.09 -13.92 -5.60
N LYS A 150 -6.02 -13.10 -5.09
CA LYS A 150 -5.94 -11.64 -5.08
C LYS A 150 -6.20 -11.06 -3.69
N TYR A 151 -5.73 -9.83 -3.48
CA TYR A 151 -6.06 -9.08 -2.26
C TYR A 151 -7.51 -8.61 -2.31
N ASN A 152 -8.22 -8.75 -1.19
CA ASN A 152 -9.58 -8.23 -1.03
C ASN A 152 -9.61 -6.75 -0.64
N ASN A 153 -10.78 -6.14 -0.80
CA ASN A 153 -11.08 -4.81 -0.27
C ASN A 153 -10.94 -4.76 1.25
N ALA A 154 -10.47 -3.64 1.79
CA ALA A 154 -10.34 -3.43 3.23
C ALA A 154 -10.72 -2.00 3.62
N CYS A 155 -11.32 -1.82 4.79
CA CYS A 155 -11.65 -0.51 5.36
C CYS A 155 -11.17 -0.46 6.80
N VAL A 156 -10.51 0.62 7.18
CA VAL A 156 -9.96 0.83 8.53
C VAL A 156 -10.30 2.24 8.98
N TYR A 157 -10.63 2.39 10.26
CA TYR A 157 -10.71 3.69 10.92
C TYR A 157 -10.03 3.65 12.29
N LYS A 158 -9.47 4.77 12.72
CA LYS A 158 -8.85 4.98 14.03
C LYS A 158 -9.25 6.35 14.58
N ARG A 159 -9.29 6.47 15.91
CA ARG A 159 -9.60 7.72 16.61
C ARG A 159 -8.85 7.78 17.93
N ASP A 160 -8.32 8.95 18.24
CA ASP A 160 -7.55 9.21 19.45
C ASP A 160 -7.96 10.54 20.10
N LEU A 161 -7.82 10.60 21.42
CA LEU A 161 -8.04 11.80 22.25
C LEU A 161 -6.84 11.95 23.19
N MET A 162 -6.21 13.12 23.14
CA MET A 162 -5.17 13.51 24.08
C MET A 162 -5.70 14.57 25.05
N SER A 163 -5.45 14.35 26.33
CA SER A 163 -5.72 15.29 27.43
C SER A 163 -4.43 15.54 28.21
N PRO A 164 -4.17 16.75 28.69
CA PRO A 164 -2.99 17.01 29.50
C PRO A 164 -3.13 16.31 30.85
N TYR A 165 -1.99 15.87 31.38
CA TYR A 165 -1.90 15.31 32.72
C TYR A 165 -2.27 16.39 33.74
N PRO A 166 -3.17 16.14 34.73
CA PRO A 166 -3.45 17.12 35.75
C PRO A 166 -2.19 17.35 36.58
N ARG A 167 -1.60 18.55 36.49
CA ARG A 167 -0.60 18.99 37.47
C ARG A 167 -1.34 19.13 38.81
N ALA A 168 -1.12 18.20 39.73
CA ALA A 168 -1.51 18.38 41.12
C ALA A 168 -0.86 19.69 41.61
N ARG A 169 -1.68 20.70 41.90
CA ARG A 169 -1.21 21.88 42.61
C ARG A 169 -0.96 21.44 44.05
N SER A 170 0.29 21.32 44.46
CA SER A 170 0.63 21.32 45.88
C SER A 170 0.31 22.71 46.41
N SER A 171 -0.72 22.80 47.25
CA SER A 171 -1.03 23.95 48.10
C SER A 171 0.01 24.11 49.20
#